data_AF-A0A1H9PWM7-F1
#
_entry.id   AF-A0A1H9PWM7-F1
#
_cell.length_a   1.000
_cell.length_b   1.000
_cell.length_c   1.000
_cell.angle_alpha   90.00
_cell.angle_beta   90.00
_cell.angle_gamma   90.00
#
_symmetry.space_group_name_H-M   'P 1'
#
loop_
_entity.id
_entity.type
_entity.pdbx_description
1 polymer ?
#
loop_
_entity_poly.entity_id
_entity_poly.type
_entity_poly.pdbx_seq_one_letter_code
_entity_poly.pdbx_strand_id
1 'polypeptide(L)' 'AHRQYLTQEVDAWVKQRNMKNSEMNWRFTTEDARIKLKHLYPSF' A
#
# COMPACT_ATOMS: atom_id res chain seq x y z
N ALA A 1 5.14 -22.71 10.31
CA ALA A 1 6.57 -22.32 10.14
C ALA A 1 6.74 -21.16 9.15
N HIS A 2 6.46 -21.32 7.86
CA HIS A 2 6.79 -20.30 6.84
C HIS A 2 6.02 -18.97 6.97
N ARG A 3 4.72 -19.02 7.32
CA ARG A 3 3.90 -17.82 7.50
C ARG A 3 4.42 -16.89 8.61
N GLN A 4 4.80 -17.45 9.76
CA GLN A 4 5.29 -16.65 10.89
C GLN A 4 6.63 -15.98 10.57
N TYR A 5 7.53 -16.70 9.89
CA TYR A 5 8.79 -16.13 9.41
C TYR A 5 8.54 -14.97 8.45
N LEU A 6 7.68 -15.17 7.44
CA LEU A 6 7.32 -14.10 6.50
C LEU A 6 6.67 -12.90 7.20
N THR A 7 5.81 -13.12 8.20
CA THR A 7 5.22 -12.02 8.98
C THR A 7 6.30 -11.22 9.72
N GLN A 8 7.27 -11.89 10.34
CA GLN A 8 8.36 -11.21 11.06
C GLN A 8 9.24 -10.38 10.12
N GLU A 9 9.58 -10.90 8.95
CA GLU A 9 10.35 -10.18 7.93
C GLU A 9 9.58 -8.95 7.42
N VAL A 10 8.28 -9.10 7.14
CA VAL A 10 7.41 -8.00 6.71
C VAL A 10 7.32 -6.94 7.80
N ASP A 11 7.12 -7.33 9.06
CA ASP A 11 7.02 -6.40 10.19
C ASP A 11 8.30 -5.60 10.39
N ALA A 12 9.47 -6.25 10.28
CA ALA A 12 10.77 -5.59 10.36
C ALA A 12 10.94 -4.56 9.24
N TRP A 13 10.59 -4.94 8.01
CA TRP A 13 10.65 -4.04 6.85
C TRP A 13 9.67 -2.85 6.98
N VAL A 14 8.43 -3.09 7.42
CA VAL A 14 7.43 -2.05 7.63
C VAL A 14 7.89 -1.05 8.68
N LYS A 15 8.45 -1.50 9.81
CA LYS A 15 9.01 -0.62 10.85
C LYS A 15 10.10 0.28 10.29
N GLN A 16 11.08 -0.30 9.59
CA GLN A 16 12.17 0.46 8.98
C GLN A 16 11.67 1.48 7.97
N ARG A 17 10.71 1.10 7.11
CA ARG A 17 10.10 2.00 6.14
C ARG A 17 9.39 3.17 6.82
N ASN A 18 8.55 2.89 7.81
CA ASN A 18 7.74 3.90 8.47
C ASN A 18 8.61 4.90 9.27
N MET A 19 9.74 4.45 9.83
CA MET A 19 10.72 5.34 10.47
C MET A 19 11.34 6.37 9.50
N LYS A 20 11.46 6.05 8.21
CA LYS A 20 11.99 7.00 7.21
C LYS A 20 11.03 8.17 6.95
N ASN A 21 9.76 8.03 7.35
CA ASN A 21 8.69 9.03 7.19
C ASN A 21 8.72 9.77 5.84
N SER A 22 9.00 9.02 4.76
CA SER A 22 9.09 9.60 3.43
C SER A 22 7.71 10.09 3.02
N GLU A 23 7.60 11.37 2.66
CA GLU A 23 6.38 11.86 2.04
C GLU A 23 6.10 11.09 0.75
N MET A 24 4.84 10.70 0.62
CA MET A 24 4.36 10.05 -0.58
C MET A 24 3.82 11.12 -1.51
N ASN A 25 4.56 11.41 -2.57
CA ASN A 25 4.13 12.35 -3.61
C ASN A 25 3.10 11.67 -4.52
N TRP A 26 1.83 11.75 -4.12
CA TRP A 26 0.72 11.23 -4.90
C TRP A 26 0.58 12.02 -6.20
N ARG A 27 0.65 11.31 -7.33
CA ARG A 27 0.54 11.88 -8.68
C ARG A 27 -0.91 12.04 -9.15
N PHE A 28 -1.88 11.82 -8.28
CA PHE A 28 -3.30 11.82 -8.60
C PHE A 28 -4.12 12.27 -7.40
N THR A 29 -5.26 12.91 -7.68
CA THR A 29 -6.20 13.33 -6.64
C THR A 29 -7.04 12.16 -6.15
N THR A 30 -7.71 12.33 -5.01
CA THR A 30 -8.69 11.35 -4.52
C THR A 30 -9.80 11.08 -5.53
N GLU A 31 -10.17 12.08 -6.33
CA GLU A 31 -11.18 11.91 -7.38
C GLU A 31 -10.64 11.07 -8.56
N ASP A 32 -9.39 11.32 -8.98
CA ASP A 32 -8.72 10.51 -10.01
C ASP A 32 -8.59 9.04 -9.59
N ALA A 33 -8.31 8.79 -8.30
CA ALA A 33 -8.24 7.44 -7.76
C ALA A 33 -9.58 6.70 -7.86
N ARG A 34 -10.69 7.40 -7.57
CA ARG A 34 -12.05 6.85 -7.62
C ARG A 34 -12.45 6.46 -9.04
N ILE A 35 -12.08 7.25 -10.05
CA ILE A 35 -12.30 6.93 -11.47
C ILE A 35 -11.57 5.64 -11.84
N LYS A 36 -10.29 5.51 -11.47
CA LYS A 36 -9.50 4.30 -11.72
C LYS A 36 -10.08 3.07 -11.02
N LEU A 37 -10.57 3.23 -9.78
CA LEU A 37 -11.17 2.12 -9.02
C LEU A 37 -12.43 1.56 -9.71
N LYS A 38 -13.33 2.43 -10.17
CA LYS A 38 -14.53 2.03 -10.92
C LYS A 38 -14.19 1.29 -12.22
N HIS A 39 -13.13 1.73 -12.91
CA HIS A 39 -12.66 1.08 -14.13
C HIS A 39 -12.06 -0.30 -13.87
N LEU A 40 -11.26 -0.45 -12.80
CA LEU A 40 -10.58 -1.70 -12.48
C LEU A 40 -11.52 -2.75 -11.86
N TYR A 41 -12.56 -2.32 -11.15
CA TYR A 41 -13.51 -3.20 -10.49
C TYR A 41 -14.96 -2.76 -10.79
N PRO A 42 -15.45 -3.05 -12.02
CA PRO A 42 -16.84 -2.78 -12.35
C PRO A 42 -17.75 -3.70 -11.53
N SER A 43 -18.67 -3.10 -10.78
CA SER A 43 -19.80 -3.80 -10.19
C SER A 43 -20.89 -3.93 -11.26
N PHE A 44 -21.09 -5.13 -11.80
CA PHE A 44 -22.20 -5.46 -12.70
C PHE A 44 -23.53 -5.54 -11.94
#